data_AF-A0A1I7DPT4-F1
#
_entry.id   AF-A0A1I7DPT4-F1
#
_cell.length_a   1.000
_cell.length_b   1.000
_cell.length_c   1.000
_cell.angle_alpha   90.00
_cell.angle_beta   90.00
_cell.angle_gamma   90.00
#
_symmetry.space_group_name_H-M   'P 1'
#
loop_
_entity.id
_entity.type
_entity.pdbx_description
1 polymer ?
#
loop_
_entity_poly.entity_id
_entity_poly.type
_entity_poly.pdbx_seq_one_letter_code
_entity_poly.pdbx_strand_id
1 'polypeptide(L)'
;MSAIQLSSFVEAAQNHNGLDKLHTTSEAVTERTSHTSVGGKVLSWAKLHITGDSQKSADQARFQEALKAEFGEEIAQFAYNACTQEGSRSHSLTKAQVLDTVEFALRTQEEKTEARNTTAQTDILTSVTKAHGAEVASDLSKLLEGSSEFAKAGENPEQLKASVTEIAKDIAKQLAATTDASIASHIEQMADRDFLKATASNAGIQIDWDQVSPEQISNLQENVQGKLETQSRPDNSNQSIRSSLKDDKVQAALANQLRAIEALQSASAGGALLEQVFAELGLPAEKVSQGAFGLIATVVNGDFKTASGPEGTNDITGQIEGIARKAITNCAVQGVLASTLNEVAQTEEFSTQIAPFVPEGTEKEVRAAQKWLPTLVAKEIVRSIKEGNSFEEQGGIINAGKAELRAQIEAAQGVNETIKSFVEHLTADEINAELLTAFTAKHSQNAEGLGGDDNKFAAERHFTKIFKEHPEVQQQLNTAFASERLKNNAQTVSEAIELISRNVEEQLVNRLQQAGKHPTEAYATASEISSTLKGPFVQLFAPLLDSISAPDEELISQDEFLEQKQAVANTFFFPNEPSESAAEVANGLVKNFHSLFEKHNLQLSF
;
A
#
# COMPACT_ATOMS: atom_id res chain seq x y z
N MET A 1 -37.52 53.89 -33.69
CA MET A 1 -36.48 54.85 -34.10
C MET A 1 -35.29 54.03 -34.57
N SER A 2 -34.70 54.34 -35.72
CA SER A 2 -33.48 53.68 -36.18
C SER A 2 -32.32 54.09 -35.30
N ALA A 3 -31.55 53.13 -34.78
CA ALA A 3 -30.33 53.42 -34.03
C ALA A 3 -29.33 54.15 -34.92
N ILE A 4 -28.67 55.19 -34.38
CA ILE A 4 -27.59 55.88 -35.08
C ILE A 4 -26.39 54.94 -35.12
N GLN A 5 -25.81 54.70 -36.30
CA GLN A 5 -24.65 53.83 -36.46
C GLN A 5 -23.39 54.45 -35.82
N LEU A 6 -22.49 53.61 -35.32
CA LEU A 6 -21.24 54.05 -34.72
C LEU A 6 -20.38 54.86 -35.71
N SER A 7 -20.39 54.49 -37.00
CA SER A 7 -19.73 55.22 -38.08
C SER A 7 -20.10 56.70 -38.13
N SER A 8 -21.38 57.06 -37.88
CA SER A 8 -21.82 58.46 -37.86
C SER A 8 -21.21 59.26 -36.72
N PHE A 9 -20.92 58.63 -35.57
CA PHE A 9 -20.22 59.28 -34.47
C PHE A 9 -18.74 59.50 -34.80
N VAL A 10 -18.09 58.49 -35.41
CA VAL A 10 -16.68 58.55 -35.81
C VAL A 10 -16.46 59.61 -36.90
N GLU A 11 -17.30 59.64 -37.94
CA GLU A 11 -17.25 60.65 -39.01
C GLU A 11 -17.41 62.07 -38.44
N ALA A 12 -18.37 62.28 -37.54
CA ALA A 12 -18.58 63.56 -36.89
C ALA A 12 -17.40 63.96 -35.98
N ALA A 13 -16.73 62.99 -35.35
CA ALA A 13 -15.58 63.22 -34.50
C ALA A 13 -14.29 63.54 -35.29
N GLN A 14 -14.16 63.04 -36.52
CA GLN A 14 -13.01 63.30 -37.40
C GLN A 14 -13.08 64.65 -38.14
N ASN A 15 -14.24 65.31 -38.20
CA ASN A 15 -14.39 66.62 -38.85
C ASN A 15 -13.63 67.72 -38.07
N HIS A 16 -12.82 68.53 -38.76
CA HIS A 16 -11.95 69.54 -38.14
C HIS A 16 -12.49 70.97 -38.32
N ASN A 17 -13.51 71.33 -37.55
CA ASN A 17 -14.20 72.63 -37.68
C ASN A 17 -14.00 73.57 -36.47
N GLY A 18 -13.09 73.25 -35.54
CA GLY A 18 -12.80 74.06 -34.35
C GLY A 18 -13.77 73.90 -33.16
N LEU A 19 -14.71 72.96 -33.24
CA LEU A 19 -15.62 72.58 -32.15
C LEU A 19 -15.32 71.16 -31.66
N ASP A 20 -15.21 70.95 -30.35
CA ASP A 20 -14.81 69.65 -29.75
C ASP A 20 -15.97 68.81 -29.19
N LYS A 21 -17.21 69.32 -29.27
CA LYS A 21 -18.41 68.69 -28.68
C LYS A 21 -19.38 68.22 -29.75
N LEU A 22 -19.97 67.05 -29.54
CA LEU A 22 -20.94 66.41 -30.42
C LEU A 22 -22.35 66.49 -29.83
N HIS A 23 -23.34 66.40 -30.72
CA HIS A 23 -24.76 66.45 -30.44
C HIS A 23 -25.54 65.52 -31.39
N THR A 24 -26.50 64.77 -30.85
CA THR A 24 -27.30 63.80 -31.62
C THR A 24 -28.72 64.34 -31.88
N THR A 25 -29.15 64.29 -33.13
CA THR A 25 -30.56 64.49 -33.51
C THR A 25 -31.29 63.14 -33.57
N SER A 26 -32.50 63.08 -34.10
CA SER A 26 -33.21 61.81 -34.30
C SER A 26 -32.55 60.90 -35.35
N GLU A 27 -31.72 61.46 -36.23
CA GLU A 27 -31.21 60.76 -37.42
C GLU A 27 -29.71 60.94 -37.67
N ALA A 28 -29.03 61.88 -37.00
CA ALA A 28 -27.64 62.20 -37.29
C ALA A 28 -26.84 62.63 -36.06
N VAL A 29 -25.50 62.54 -36.17
CA VAL A 29 -24.55 63.15 -35.24
C VAL A 29 -24.05 64.44 -35.86
N THR A 30 -24.12 65.53 -35.10
CA THR A 30 -23.73 66.87 -35.55
C THR A 30 -22.83 67.53 -34.50
N GLU A 31 -22.05 68.51 -34.91
CA GLU A 31 -21.23 69.30 -33.98
C GLU A 31 -22.11 70.25 -33.17
N ARG A 32 -21.82 70.40 -31.88
CA ARG A 32 -22.53 71.33 -31.01
C ARG A 32 -22.00 72.75 -31.24
N THR A 33 -22.71 73.55 -32.02
CA THR A 33 -22.40 74.98 -32.19
C THR A 33 -22.63 75.73 -30.88
N SER A 34 -21.57 76.31 -30.31
CA SER A 34 -21.65 77.05 -29.04
C SER A 34 -22.17 78.48 -29.16
N HIS A 35 -22.50 78.98 -30.36
CA HIS A 35 -22.82 80.39 -30.54
C HIS A 35 -23.96 80.66 -31.55
N THR A 36 -25.07 81.20 -31.07
CA THR A 36 -25.93 82.08 -31.87
C THR A 36 -25.92 83.48 -31.25
N SER A 37 -25.22 84.41 -31.90
CA SER A 37 -25.35 85.84 -31.62
C SER A 37 -26.49 86.40 -32.46
N VAL A 38 -27.55 86.91 -31.82
CA VAL A 38 -28.54 87.77 -32.48
C VAL A 38 -28.33 89.19 -31.95
N GLY A 39 -27.86 90.11 -32.81
CA GLY A 39 -27.74 91.52 -32.48
C GLY A 39 -26.59 91.91 -31.53
N GLY A 40 -25.43 91.24 -31.60
CA GLY A 40 -24.21 91.68 -30.89
C GLY A 40 -24.21 91.53 -29.37
N LYS A 41 -25.19 90.82 -28.78
CA LYS A 41 -25.19 90.44 -27.35
C LYS A 41 -25.14 88.92 -27.20
N VAL A 42 -24.20 88.45 -26.37
CA VAL A 42 -24.06 87.04 -26.00
C VAL A 42 -25.21 86.66 -25.06
N LEU A 43 -26.25 86.02 -25.59
CA LEU A 43 -27.30 85.36 -24.79
C LEU A 43 -26.76 84.02 -24.31
N SER A 44 -25.95 84.06 -23.26
CA SER A 44 -25.49 82.87 -22.57
C SER A 44 -26.27 82.72 -21.25
N TRP A 45 -26.70 81.48 -20.97
CA TRP A 45 -27.02 80.90 -19.65
C TRP A 45 -28.46 80.60 -19.19
N ALA A 46 -29.54 81.22 -19.69
CA ALA A 46 -30.87 80.99 -19.07
C ALA A 46 -31.64 79.73 -19.55
N LYS A 47 -31.36 79.20 -20.75
CA LYS A 47 -32.10 78.03 -21.29
C LYS A 47 -31.25 76.76 -21.46
N LEU A 48 -29.94 76.84 -21.30
CA LEU A 48 -29.02 75.70 -21.44
C LEU A 48 -28.86 74.89 -20.15
N HIS A 49 -29.22 75.44 -18.98
CA HIS A 49 -29.08 74.73 -17.70
C HIS A 49 -30.25 73.79 -17.36
N ILE A 50 -31.43 73.93 -17.99
CA ILE A 50 -32.61 73.11 -17.66
C ILE A 50 -32.87 71.99 -18.69
N THR A 51 -32.52 72.21 -19.97
CA THR A 51 -32.62 71.19 -21.05
C THR A 51 -31.27 70.66 -21.54
N GLY A 52 -30.16 71.27 -21.11
CA GLY A 52 -28.83 70.87 -21.56
C GLY A 52 -28.34 69.57 -20.93
N ASP A 53 -28.75 69.26 -19.70
CA ASP A 53 -28.32 68.04 -19.01
C ASP A 53 -29.07 66.80 -19.51
N SER A 54 -30.37 66.92 -19.83
CA SER A 54 -31.13 65.84 -20.48
C SER A 54 -30.59 65.54 -21.89
N GLN A 55 -30.23 66.57 -22.67
CA GLN A 55 -29.66 66.35 -24.00
C GLN A 55 -28.25 65.77 -23.96
N LYS A 56 -27.39 66.22 -23.03
CA LYS A 56 -26.05 65.63 -22.84
C LYS A 56 -26.15 64.15 -22.47
N SER A 57 -27.04 63.80 -21.53
CA SER A 57 -27.27 62.41 -21.16
C SER A 57 -27.83 61.58 -22.32
N ALA A 58 -28.72 62.15 -23.14
CA ALA A 58 -29.23 61.48 -24.34
C ALA A 58 -28.16 61.27 -25.43
N ASP A 59 -27.28 62.26 -25.65
CA ASP A 59 -26.16 62.14 -26.59
C ASP A 59 -25.17 61.04 -26.17
N GLN A 60 -24.86 60.95 -24.87
CA GLN A 60 -24.03 59.89 -24.30
C GLN A 60 -24.70 58.51 -24.39
N ALA A 61 -25.99 58.41 -24.04
CA ALA A 61 -26.74 57.15 -24.10
C ALA A 61 -26.82 56.60 -25.53
N ARG A 62 -27.03 57.47 -26.53
CA ARG A 62 -27.05 57.05 -27.95
C ARG A 62 -25.69 56.58 -28.45
N PHE A 63 -24.60 57.20 -27.98
CA PHE A 63 -23.25 56.72 -28.29
C PHE A 63 -22.97 55.35 -27.64
N GLN A 64 -23.38 55.16 -26.39
CA GLN A 64 -23.30 53.84 -25.73
C GLN A 64 -24.09 52.77 -26.48
N GLU A 65 -25.32 53.07 -26.92
CA GLU A 65 -26.13 52.14 -27.72
C GLU A 65 -25.46 51.79 -29.05
N ALA A 66 -24.86 52.77 -29.74
CA ALA A 66 -24.13 52.54 -30.99
C ALA A 66 -22.87 51.67 -30.76
N LEU A 67 -22.12 51.90 -29.69
CA LEU A 67 -20.99 51.06 -29.30
C LEU A 67 -21.43 49.63 -28.97
N LYS A 68 -22.52 49.47 -28.22
CA LYS A 68 -23.08 48.15 -27.86
C LYS A 68 -23.54 47.39 -29.10
N ALA A 69 -24.10 48.09 -30.09
CA ALA A 69 -24.53 47.49 -31.34
C ALA A 69 -23.36 46.96 -32.18
N GLU A 70 -22.21 47.64 -32.17
CA GLU A 70 -21.03 47.26 -32.96
C GLU A 70 -20.17 46.19 -32.25
N PHE A 71 -19.84 46.41 -30.98
CA PHE A 71 -18.85 45.60 -30.24
C PHE A 71 -19.47 44.63 -29.22
N GLY A 72 -20.79 44.62 -29.09
CA GLY A 72 -21.50 43.89 -28.03
C GLY A 72 -21.44 44.60 -26.68
N GLU A 73 -22.31 44.19 -25.75
CA GLU A 73 -22.54 44.90 -24.49
C GLU A 73 -21.29 45.02 -23.61
N GLU A 74 -20.52 43.94 -23.49
CA GLU A 74 -19.39 43.86 -22.57
C GLU A 74 -18.21 44.76 -23.00
N ILE A 75 -17.79 44.67 -24.27
CA ILE A 75 -16.69 45.49 -24.81
C ILE A 75 -17.08 46.97 -24.83
N ALA A 76 -18.31 47.26 -25.27
CA ALA A 76 -18.82 48.63 -25.32
C ALA A 76 -18.87 49.29 -23.94
N GLN A 77 -19.35 48.59 -22.91
CA GLN A 77 -19.42 49.13 -21.55
C GLN A 77 -18.02 49.36 -20.96
N PHE A 78 -17.09 48.43 -21.18
CA PHE A 78 -15.73 48.53 -20.69
C PHE A 78 -14.97 49.70 -21.34
N ALA A 79 -15.06 49.81 -22.67
CA ALA A 79 -14.44 50.91 -23.43
C ALA A 79 -15.03 52.27 -23.03
N TYR A 80 -16.36 52.36 -22.91
CA TYR A 80 -17.01 53.61 -22.51
C TYR A 80 -16.59 54.05 -21.10
N ASN A 81 -16.53 53.13 -20.14
CA ASN A 81 -16.12 53.45 -18.76
C ASN A 81 -14.64 53.89 -18.69
N ALA A 82 -13.76 53.26 -19.48
CA ALA A 82 -12.33 53.61 -19.50
C ALA A 82 -12.07 55.04 -20.04
N CYS A 83 -12.94 55.53 -20.92
CA CYS A 83 -12.78 56.81 -21.60
C CYS A 83 -13.71 57.91 -21.07
N THR A 84 -14.46 57.66 -19.98
CA THR A 84 -15.34 58.66 -19.35
C THR A 84 -14.85 59.06 -17.95
N GLN A 85 -15.04 60.33 -17.59
CA GLN A 85 -14.62 60.84 -16.27
C GLN A 85 -15.59 60.34 -15.18
N GLU A 86 -15.05 59.72 -14.13
CA GLU A 86 -15.84 59.35 -12.94
C GLU A 86 -16.32 60.61 -12.21
N GLY A 87 -17.61 60.92 -12.32
CA GLY A 87 -18.22 62.06 -11.61
C GLY A 87 -19.67 62.32 -11.99
N SER A 88 -20.51 62.63 -11.02
CA SER A 88 -21.98 62.71 -11.11
C SER A 88 -22.54 63.94 -11.87
N ARG A 89 -21.82 64.49 -12.86
CA ARG A 89 -22.28 65.65 -13.64
C ARG A 89 -22.41 65.30 -15.12
N SER A 90 -23.61 65.46 -15.69
CA SER A 90 -23.86 65.30 -17.13
C SER A 90 -22.92 66.21 -17.95
N HIS A 91 -21.94 65.61 -18.64
CA HIS A 91 -21.01 66.28 -19.54
C HIS A 91 -21.38 66.05 -21.00
N SER A 92 -20.94 66.96 -21.87
CA SER A 92 -21.15 66.80 -23.32
C SER A 92 -20.28 65.66 -23.85
N LEU A 93 -20.79 64.93 -24.85
CA LEU A 93 -20.00 63.99 -25.64
C LEU A 93 -18.95 64.77 -26.43
N THR A 94 -17.68 64.40 -26.29
CA THR A 94 -16.56 65.07 -26.98
C THR A 94 -16.04 64.21 -28.13
N LYS A 95 -15.38 64.85 -29.10
CA LYS A 95 -14.73 64.15 -30.22
C LYS A 95 -13.65 63.19 -29.73
N ALA A 96 -12.81 63.65 -28.80
CA ALA A 96 -11.78 62.83 -28.16
C ALA A 96 -12.39 61.60 -27.47
N GLN A 97 -13.46 61.80 -26.68
CA GLN A 97 -14.16 60.68 -26.03
C GLN A 97 -14.65 59.65 -27.06
N VAL A 98 -15.21 60.08 -28.19
CA VAL A 98 -15.67 59.15 -29.24
C VAL A 98 -14.50 58.38 -29.86
N LEU A 99 -13.44 59.05 -30.30
CA LEU A 99 -12.30 58.42 -30.96
C LEU A 99 -11.54 57.49 -30.01
N ASP A 100 -11.22 57.96 -28.81
CA ASP A 100 -10.49 57.18 -27.79
C ASP A 100 -11.29 55.94 -27.38
N THR A 101 -12.63 56.06 -27.22
CA THR A 101 -13.49 54.93 -26.86
C THR A 101 -13.55 53.89 -27.98
N VAL A 102 -13.63 54.31 -29.25
CA VAL A 102 -13.67 53.39 -30.39
C VAL A 102 -12.33 52.69 -30.59
N GLU A 103 -11.21 53.42 -30.48
CA GLU A 103 -9.86 52.83 -30.53
C GLU A 103 -9.66 51.82 -29.39
N PHE A 104 -10.09 52.16 -28.18
CA PHE A 104 -10.01 51.24 -27.04
C PHE A 104 -10.90 50.00 -27.23
N ALA A 105 -12.11 50.16 -27.78
CA ALA A 105 -13.01 49.05 -28.08
C ALA A 105 -12.41 48.10 -29.13
N LEU A 106 -11.82 48.64 -30.20
CA LEU A 106 -11.11 47.87 -31.23
C LEU A 106 -9.95 47.07 -30.62
N ARG A 107 -9.08 47.72 -29.85
CA ARG A 107 -7.96 47.05 -29.18
C ARG A 107 -8.44 45.94 -28.23
N THR A 108 -9.50 46.22 -27.44
CA THR A 108 -10.09 45.23 -26.52
C THR A 108 -10.67 44.03 -27.28
N GLN A 109 -11.30 44.25 -28.44
CA GLN A 109 -11.85 43.19 -29.28
C GLN A 109 -10.72 42.33 -29.88
N GLU A 110 -9.64 42.95 -30.34
CA GLU A 110 -8.44 42.27 -30.83
C GLU A 110 -7.81 41.41 -29.74
N GLU A 111 -7.56 41.98 -28.55
CA GLU A 111 -7.01 41.26 -27.38
C GLU A 111 -7.89 40.07 -26.98
N LYS A 112 -9.23 40.24 -26.93
CA LYS A 112 -10.16 39.14 -26.63
C LYS A 112 -10.14 38.05 -27.71
N THR A 113 -9.97 38.43 -28.97
CA THR A 113 -9.88 37.50 -30.09
C THR A 113 -8.59 36.68 -30.01
N GLU A 114 -7.46 37.33 -29.74
CA GLU A 114 -6.17 36.67 -29.56
C GLU A 114 -6.18 35.72 -28.35
N ALA A 115 -6.76 36.14 -27.22
CA ALA A 115 -6.92 35.29 -26.04
C ALA A 115 -7.78 34.05 -26.33
N ARG A 116 -8.88 34.21 -27.08
CA ARG A 116 -9.75 33.10 -27.50
C ARG A 116 -9.02 32.13 -28.43
N ASN A 117 -8.24 32.63 -29.38
CA ASN A 117 -7.43 31.81 -30.27
C ASN A 117 -6.37 31.01 -29.50
N THR A 118 -5.63 31.67 -28.61
CA THR A 118 -4.58 31.05 -27.77
C THR A 118 -5.15 29.95 -26.88
N THR A 119 -6.31 30.20 -26.27
CA THR A 119 -7.01 29.20 -25.45
C THR A 119 -7.41 27.98 -26.28
N ALA A 120 -8.03 28.20 -27.44
CA ALA A 120 -8.43 27.11 -28.33
C ALA A 120 -7.23 26.27 -28.84
N GLN A 121 -6.12 26.91 -29.21
CA GLN A 121 -4.89 26.22 -29.60
C GLN A 121 -4.35 25.34 -28.47
N THR A 122 -4.31 25.89 -27.26
CA THR A 122 -3.83 25.17 -26.07
C THR A 122 -4.72 23.98 -25.75
N ASP A 123 -6.05 24.13 -25.81
CA ASP A 123 -7.01 23.06 -25.56
C ASP A 123 -6.89 21.92 -26.59
N ILE A 124 -6.68 22.27 -27.86
CA ILE A 124 -6.48 21.30 -28.94
C ILE A 124 -5.17 20.52 -28.71
N LEU A 125 -4.04 21.21 -28.47
CA LEU A 125 -2.75 20.56 -28.25
C LEU A 125 -2.73 19.71 -26.97
N THR A 126 -3.41 20.16 -25.91
CA THR A 126 -3.57 19.40 -24.66
C THR A 126 -4.38 18.13 -24.90
N SER A 127 -5.45 18.21 -25.70
CA SER A 127 -6.25 17.04 -26.08
C SER A 127 -5.42 16.02 -26.85
N VAL A 128 -4.58 16.48 -27.80
CA VAL A 128 -3.66 15.62 -28.55
C VAL A 128 -2.61 15.00 -27.64
N THR A 129 -2.01 15.78 -26.75
CA THR A 129 -1.01 15.28 -25.78
C THR A 129 -1.59 14.15 -24.93
N LYS A 130 -2.83 14.29 -24.47
CA LYS A 130 -3.52 13.27 -23.68
C LYS A 130 -3.85 12.01 -24.49
N ALA A 131 -4.25 12.18 -25.74
CA ALA A 131 -4.66 11.06 -26.60
C ALA A 131 -3.47 10.29 -27.19
N HIS A 132 -2.42 11.01 -27.60
CA HIS A 132 -1.35 10.47 -28.45
C HIS A 132 0.06 10.70 -27.92
N GLY A 133 0.22 11.39 -26.78
CA GLY A 133 1.52 11.64 -26.13
C GLY A 133 2.15 12.99 -26.50
N ALA A 134 3.16 13.37 -25.71
CA ALA A 134 3.81 14.68 -25.81
C ALA A 134 4.62 14.86 -27.10
N GLU A 135 5.22 13.78 -27.61
CA GLU A 135 6.05 13.84 -28.82
C GLU A 135 5.20 14.06 -30.08
N VAL A 136 4.06 13.36 -30.18
CA VAL A 136 3.08 13.60 -31.25
C VAL A 136 2.56 15.03 -31.19
N ALA A 137 2.26 15.55 -30.00
CA ALA A 137 1.83 16.93 -29.83
C ALA A 137 2.91 17.95 -30.22
N SER A 138 4.18 17.67 -29.90
CA SER A 138 5.33 18.50 -30.31
C SER A 138 5.50 18.55 -31.83
N ASP A 139 5.48 17.39 -32.49
CA ASP A 139 5.65 17.34 -33.95
C ASP A 139 4.46 17.93 -34.69
N LEU A 140 3.25 17.71 -34.16
CA LEU A 140 2.05 18.39 -34.63
C LEU A 140 2.18 19.91 -34.47
N SER A 141 2.67 20.40 -33.32
CA SER A 141 2.84 21.84 -33.09
C SER A 141 3.81 22.47 -34.10
N LYS A 142 4.91 21.78 -34.45
CA LYS A 142 5.84 22.24 -35.49
C LYS A 142 5.19 22.25 -36.87
N LEU A 143 4.35 21.27 -37.18
CA LEU A 143 3.65 21.18 -38.47
C LEU A 143 2.56 22.27 -38.60
N LEU A 144 1.95 22.66 -37.48
CA LEU A 144 0.96 23.74 -37.43
C LEU A 144 1.59 25.13 -37.31
N GLU A 145 2.91 25.22 -37.12
CA GLU A 145 3.62 26.51 -37.05
C GLU A 145 3.47 27.28 -38.37
N GLY A 146 2.95 28.51 -38.28
CA GLY A 146 2.64 29.33 -39.46
C GLY A 146 1.30 29.03 -40.16
N SER A 147 0.50 28.08 -39.65
CA SER A 147 -0.86 27.84 -40.17
C SER A 147 -1.80 29.00 -39.82
N SER A 148 -2.32 29.68 -40.84
CA SER A 148 -3.31 30.76 -40.66
C SER A 148 -4.64 30.26 -40.10
N GLU A 149 -5.01 29.02 -40.39
CA GLU A 149 -6.22 28.39 -39.86
C GLU A 149 -6.05 28.06 -38.37
N PHE A 150 -4.88 27.55 -37.98
CA PHE A 150 -4.58 27.28 -36.57
C PHE A 150 -4.40 28.59 -35.77
N ALA A 151 -3.81 29.63 -36.36
CA ALA A 151 -3.71 30.96 -35.76
C ALA A 151 -5.09 31.55 -35.38
N LYS A 152 -6.15 31.14 -36.09
CA LYS A 152 -7.54 31.57 -35.89
C LYS A 152 -8.42 30.49 -35.27
N ALA A 153 -7.85 29.62 -34.43
CA ALA A 153 -8.54 28.48 -33.83
C ALA A 153 -9.83 28.83 -33.08
N GLY A 154 -9.94 30.04 -32.55
CA GLY A 154 -11.11 30.52 -31.83
C GLY A 154 -12.35 30.72 -32.72
N GLU A 155 -12.18 30.90 -34.04
CA GLU A 155 -13.31 31.08 -34.97
C GLU A 155 -14.17 29.81 -35.10
N ASN A 156 -13.53 28.64 -35.27
CA ASN A 156 -14.19 27.34 -35.44
C ASN A 156 -13.45 26.19 -34.71
N PRO A 157 -13.44 26.19 -33.36
CA PRO A 157 -12.58 25.29 -32.58
C PRO A 157 -12.89 23.80 -32.80
N GLU A 158 -14.16 23.41 -32.92
CA GLU A 158 -14.55 21.99 -33.08
C GLU A 158 -14.14 21.40 -34.43
N GLN A 159 -14.31 22.16 -35.51
CA GLN A 159 -13.90 21.71 -36.85
C GLN A 159 -12.37 21.60 -36.93
N LEU A 160 -11.66 22.59 -36.41
CA LEU A 160 -10.20 22.57 -36.38
C LEU A 160 -9.68 21.43 -35.50
N LYS A 161 -10.30 21.20 -34.34
CA LYS A 161 -9.97 20.07 -33.46
C LYS A 161 -10.10 18.73 -34.17
N ALA A 162 -11.14 18.53 -34.98
CA ALA A 162 -11.31 17.30 -35.76
C ALA A 162 -10.18 17.12 -36.79
N SER A 163 -9.86 18.16 -37.57
CA SER A 163 -8.77 18.11 -38.55
C SER A 163 -7.41 17.87 -37.89
N VAL A 164 -7.11 18.59 -36.81
CA VAL A 164 -5.87 18.46 -36.06
C VAL A 164 -5.74 17.07 -35.43
N THR A 165 -6.85 16.48 -34.98
CA THR A 165 -6.87 15.11 -34.45
C THR A 165 -6.55 14.07 -35.52
N GLU A 166 -7.05 14.23 -36.76
CA GLU A 166 -6.68 13.31 -37.85
C GLU A 166 -5.19 13.43 -38.22
N ILE A 167 -4.65 14.65 -38.29
CA ILE A 167 -3.21 14.85 -38.50
C ILE A 167 -2.40 14.20 -37.36
N ALA A 168 -2.84 14.36 -36.10
CA ALA A 168 -2.19 13.73 -34.96
C ALA A 168 -2.18 12.20 -35.04
N LYS A 169 -3.26 11.57 -35.54
CA LYS A 169 -3.30 10.12 -35.75
C LYS A 169 -2.28 9.65 -36.78
N ASP A 170 -2.11 10.40 -37.87
CA ASP A 170 -1.14 10.03 -38.90
C ASP A 170 0.30 10.22 -38.43
N ILE A 171 0.60 11.30 -37.69
CA ILE A 171 1.88 11.48 -37.00
C ILE A 171 2.13 10.33 -36.02
N ALA A 172 1.14 9.97 -35.21
CA ALA A 172 1.25 8.87 -34.25
C ALA A 172 1.54 7.53 -34.94
N LYS A 173 0.88 7.22 -36.06
CA LYS A 173 1.15 6.00 -36.84
C LYS A 173 2.57 5.99 -37.42
N GLN A 174 3.04 7.11 -37.96
CA GLN A 174 4.39 7.20 -38.50
C GLN A 174 5.47 7.06 -37.41
N LEU A 175 5.26 7.70 -36.27
CA LEU A 175 6.12 7.57 -35.11
C LEU A 175 6.10 6.13 -34.56
N ALA A 176 4.94 5.49 -34.57
CA ALA A 176 4.79 4.08 -34.18
C ALA A 176 5.60 3.15 -35.07
N ALA A 177 5.47 3.27 -36.40
CA ALA A 177 6.25 2.46 -37.34
C ALA A 177 7.77 2.68 -37.18
N THR A 178 8.19 3.93 -36.95
CA THR A 178 9.61 4.26 -36.72
C THR A 178 10.12 3.64 -35.41
N THR A 179 9.29 3.69 -34.37
CA THR A 179 9.61 3.10 -33.06
C THR A 179 9.68 1.57 -33.15
N ASP A 180 8.74 0.92 -33.85
CA ASP A 180 8.76 -0.54 -34.05
C ASP A 180 10.01 -0.98 -34.82
N ALA A 181 10.39 -0.24 -35.87
CA ALA A 181 11.63 -0.50 -36.60
C ALA A 181 12.87 -0.32 -35.72
N SER A 182 12.86 0.70 -34.84
CA SER A 182 13.93 0.91 -33.86
C SER A 182 14.02 -0.23 -32.85
N ILE A 183 12.90 -0.68 -32.27
CA ILE A 183 12.85 -1.84 -31.37
C ILE A 183 13.41 -3.06 -32.08
N ALA A 184 12.89 -3.39 -33.27
CA ALA A 184 13.35 -4.54 -34.04
C ALA A 184 14.86 -4.50 -34.31
N SER A 185 15.40 -3.33 -34.68
CA SER A 185 16.84 -3.16 -34.90
C SER A 185 17.66 -3.40 -33.63
N HIS A 186 17.23 -2.91 -32.47
CA HIS A 186 17.92 -3.17 -31.20
C HIS A 186 17.85 -4.65 -30.80
N ILE A 187 16.69 -5.30 -30.99
CA ILE A 187 16.53 -6.74 -30.70
C ILE A 187 17.40 -7.60 -31.62
N GLU A 188 17.53 -7.22 -32.90
CA GLU A 188 18.42 -7.88 -33.85
C GLU A 188 19.89 -7.75 -33.43
N GLN A 189 20.33 -6.55 -33.00
CA GLN A 189 21.70 -6.36 -32.46
C GLN A 189 21.97 -7.25 -31.24
N MET A 190 20.97 -7.47 -30.40
CA MET A 190 21.09 -8.35 -29.23
C MET A 190 21.21 -9.84 -29.58
N ALA A 191 20.96 -10.25 -30.82
CA ALA A 191 21.28 -11.59 -31.28
C ALA A 191 22.80 -11.81 -31.44
N ASP A 192 23.56 -10.72 -31.62
CA ASP A 192 25.02 -10.76 -31.70
C ASP A 192 25.64 -10.82 -30.31
N ARG A 193 26.30 -11.94 -30.03
CA ARG A 193 26.98 -12.18 -28.75
C ARG A 193 28.15 -11.24 -28.52
N ASP A 194 28.82 -10.75 -29.56
CA ASP A 194 29.92 -9.80 -29.40
C ASP A 194 29.39 -8.39 -29.05
N PHE A 195 28.22 -8.01 -29.58
CA PHE A 195 27.51 -6.81 -29.14
C PHE A 195 27.11 -6.88 -27.66
N LEU A 196 26.55 -8.01 -27.21
CA LEU A 196 26.19 -8.20 -25.81
C LEU A 196 27.42 -8.18 -24.88
N LYS A 197 28.53 -8.81 -25.28
CA LYS A 197 29.82 -8.76 -24.56
C LYS A 197 30.35 -7.34 -24.41
N ALA A 198 30.32 -6.56 -25.50
CA ALA A 198 30.78 -5.17 -25.47
C ALA A 198 29.89 -4.33 -24.55
N THR A 199 28.58 -4.53 -24.60
CA THR A 199 27.62 -3.83 -23.74
C THR A 199 27.83 -4.16 -22.26
N ALA A 200 27.98 -5.45 -21.93
CA ALA A 200 28.29 -5.89 -20.56
C ALA A 200 29.60 -5.28 -20.06
N SER A 201 30.66 -5.31 -20.88
CA SER A 201 31.97 -4.76 -20.53
C SER A 201 31.91 -3.25 -20.27
N ASN A 202 31.19 -2.50 -21.10
CA ASN A 202 31.01 -1.06 -20.93
C ASN A 202 30.22 -0.72 -19.66
N ALA A 203 29.30 -1.59 -19.25
CA ALA A 203 28.51 -1.45 -18.02
C ALA A 203 29.20 -2.04 -16.77
N GLY A 204 30.41 -2.61 -16.91
CA GLY A 204 31.16 -3.24 -15.81
C GLY A 204 30.59 -4.58 -15.33
N ILE A 205 29.83 -5.27 -16.18
CA ILE A 205 29.12 -6.52 -15.88
C ILE A 205 29.99 -7.71 -16.30
N GLN A 206 30.20 -8.67 -15.41
CA GLN A 206 30.99 -9.88 -15.66
C GLN A 206 30.08 -11.08 -15.93
N ILE A 207 29.96 -11.48 -17.19
CA ILE A 207 29.18 -12.65 -17.61
C ILE A 207 30.14 -13.71 -18.13
N ASP A 208 30.02 -14.94 -17.61
CA ASP A 208 30.63 -16.10 -18.25
C ASP A 208 29.77 -16.49 -19.46
N TRP A 209 30.14 -15.93 -20.61
CA TRP A 209 29.39 -16.11 -21.84
C TRP A 209 29.30 -17.59 -22.24
N ASP A 210 30.29 -18.42 -21.92
CA ASP A 210 30.32 -19.83 -22.32
C ASP A 210 29.22 -20.66 -21.63
N GLN A 211 28.71 -20.17 -20.50
CA GLN A 211 27.56 -20.72 -19.79
C GLN A 211 26.22 -20.09 -20.19
N VAL A 212 26.21 -19.07 -21.06
CA VAL A 212 24.97 -18.45 -21.55
C VAL A 212 24.41 -19.26 -22.71
N SER A 213 23.25 -19.87 -22.48
CA SER A 213 22.54 -20.67 -23.48
C SER A 213 21.81 -19.78 -24.51
N PRO A 214 21.52 -20.31 -25.72
CA PRO A 214 20.68 -19.60 -26.69
C PRO A 214 19.29 -19.25 -26.17
N GLU A 215 18.73 -20.09 -25.28
CA GLU A 215 17.43 -19.82 -24.64
C GLU A 215 17.50 -18.61 -23.70
N GLN A 216 18.60 -18.43 -22.97
CA GLN A 216 18.81 -17.24 -22.15
C GLN A 216 18.92 -15.97 -22.99
N ILE A 217 19.57 -16.04 -24.16
CA ILE A 217 19.63 -14.92 -25.11
C ILE A 217 18.23 -14.60 -25.64
N SER A 218 17.46 -15.60 -26.04
CA SER A 218 16.08 -15.44 -26.50
C SER A 218 15.20 -14.80 -25.42
N ASN A 219 15.31 -15.26 -24.18
CA ASN A 219 14.57 -14.69 -23.05
C ASN A 219 15.00 -13.25 -22.75
N LEU A 220 16.29 -12.93 -22.87
CA LEU A 220 16.80 -11.57 -22.73
C LEU A 220 16.23 -10.65 -23.83
N GLN A 221 16.19 -11.13 -25.08
CA GLN A 221 15.56 -10.40 -26.19
C GLN A 221 14.08 -10.13 -25.92
N GLU A 222 13.31 -11.14 -25.54
CA GLU A 222 11.88 -11.01 -25.23
C GLU A 222 11.64 -10.03 -24.07
N ASN A 223 12.41 -10.14 -22.98
CA ASN A 223 12.26 -9.26 -21.83
C ASN A 223 12.67 -7.82 -22.11
N VAL A 224 13.73 -7.58 -22.91
CA VAL A 224 14.09 -6.22 -23.33
C VAL A 224 13.05 -5.67 -24.30
N GLN A 225 12.57 -6.48 -25.25
CA GLN A 225 11.51 -6.07 -26.18
C GLN A 225 10.28 -5.57 -25.42
N GLY A 226 9.76 -6.36 -24.48
CA GLY A 226 8.61 -5.95 -23.67
C GLY A 226 8.86 -4.67 -22.86
N LYS A 227 10.10 -4.44 -22.40
CA LYS A 227 10.50 -3.20 -21.71
C LYS A 227 10.56 -1.99 -22.65
N LEU A 228 11.12 -2.14 -23.84
CA LEU A 228 11.16 -1.08 -24.85
C LEU A 228 9.77 -0.72 -25.38
N GLU A 229 8.92 -1.74 -25.56
CA GLU A 229 7.49 -1.55 -25.84
C GLU A 229 6.82 -0.76 -24.71
N THR A 230 7.01 -1.15 -23.45
CA THR A 230 6.43 -0.45 -22.28
C THR A 230 6.90 1.00 -22.15
N GLN A 231 8.18 1.27 -22.43
CA GLN A 231 8.75 2.62 -22.44
C GLN A 231 8.08 3.52 -23.49
N SER A 232 7.82 2.95 -24.67
CA SER A 232 7.25 3.69 -25.80
C SER A 232 5.72 3.75 -25.74
N ARG A 233 5.09 2.72 -25.17
CA ARG A 233 3.66 2.41 -25.22
C ARG A 233 3.20 1.81 -23.88
N PRO A 234 2.38 2.51 -23.09
CA PRO A 234 1.88 1.98 -21.82
C PRO A 234 0.87 0.85 -21.97
N ASP A 235 0.25 0.75 -23.13
CA ASP A 235 -0.80 -0.21 -23.42
C ASP A 235 -0.54 -0.81 -24.79
N ASN A 236 -0.24 -2.10 -24.82
CA ASN A 236 0.07 -2.87 -26.02
C ASN A 236 -1.11 -2.92 -27.00
N SER A 237 -2.33 -2.57 -26.55
CA SER A 237 -3.53 -2.52 -27.38
C SER A 237 -3.77 -1.16 -28.07
N ASN A 238 -2.97 -0.14 -27.74
CA ASN A 238 -3.16 1.23 -28.24
C ASN A 238 -1.97 1.68 -29.12
N GLN A 239 -2.26 2.35 -30.23
CA GLN A 239 -1.23 2.91 -31.14
C GLN A 239 -0.55 4.17 -30.61
N SER A 240 -0.92 4.64 -29.42
CA SER A 240 -0.46 5.91 -28.86
C SER A 240 0.94 5.79 -28.26
N ILE A 241 1.83 6.72 -28.62
CA ILE A 241 3.25 6.72 -28.21
C ILE A 241 3.51 7.80 -27.17
N ARG A 242 4.13 7.44 -26.04
CA ARG A 242 4.55 8.41 -25.01
C ARG A 242 5.68 9.31 -25.51
N SER A 243 6.71 8.69 -26.04
CA SER A 243 7.92 9.32 -26.58
C SER A 243 8.74 8.30 -27.38
N SER A 244 9.69 8.79 -28.18
CA SER A 244 10.72 8.02 -28.84
C SER A 244 11.63 7.30 -27.85
N LEU A 245 12.19 6.19 -28.31
CA LEU A 245 13.23 5.47 -27.60
C LEU A 245 14.51 6.29 -27.64
N LYS A 246 15.06 6.57 -26.46
CA LYS A 246 16.38 7.18 -26.33
C LYS A 246 17.41 6.08 -26.08
N ASP A 247 18.55 6.15 -26.77
CA ASP A 247 19.60 5.14 -26.69
C ASP A 247 20.07 4.89 -25.25
N ASP A 248 20.15 5.92 -24.42
CA ASP A 248 20.53 5.80 -23.00
C ASP A 248 19.55 4.92 -22.20
N LYS A 249 18.24 5.05 -22.45
CA LYS A 249 17.22 4.20 -21.83
C LYS A 249 17.24 2.77 -22.35
N VAL A 250 17.51 2.58 -23.65
CA VAL A 250 17.68 1.25 -24.25
C VAL A 250 18.87 0.55 -23.60
N GLN A 251 20.01 1.24 -23.51
CA GLN A 251 21.23 0.73 -22.88
C GLN A 251 21.01 0.44 -21.39
N ALA A 252 20.27 1.28 -20.67
CA ALA A 252 19.92 1.01 -19.26
C ALA A 252 19.07 -0.26 -19.10
N ALA A 253 18.04 -0.43 -19.94
CA ALA A 253 17.18 -1.62 -19.92
C ALA A 253 17.97 -2.90 -20.26
N LEU A 254 18.85 -2.83 -21.27
CA LEU A 254 19.73 -3.92 -21.65
C LEU A 254 20.73 -4.26 -20.54
N ALA A 255 21.43 -3.26 -19.99
CA ALA A 255 22.39 -3.44 -18.90
C ALA A 255 21.72 -4.08 -17.67
N ASN A 256 20.50 -3.68 -17.33
CA ASN A 256 19.76 -4.27 -16.21
C ASN A 256 19.38 -5.74 -16.45
N GLN A 257 19.09 -6.14 -17.69
CA GLN A 257 18.86 -7.56 -18.01
C GLN A 257 20.16 -8.36 -17.99
N LEU A 258 21.26 -7.78 -18.47
CA LEU A 258 22.59 -8.41 -18.39
C LEU A 258 23.04 -8.60 -16.93
N ARG A 259 22.76 -7.64 -16.04
CA ARG A 259 22.97 -7.79 -14.59
C ARG A 259 22.15 -8.91 -13.98
N ALA A 260 20.90 -9.08 -14.42
CA ALA A 260 20.10 -10.22 -13.97
C ALA A 260 20.74 -11.54 -14.39
N ILE A 261 21.30 -11.64 -15.61
CA ILE A 261 22.04 -12.83 -16.06
C ILE A 261 23.30 -13.07 -15.20
N GLU A 262 24.13 -12.05 -14.97
CA GLU A 262 25.31 -12.14 -14.09
C GLU A 262 24.91 -12.61 -12.68
N ALA A 263 23.89 -12.00 -12.09
CA ALA A 263 23.40 -12.37 -10.77
C ALA A 263 22.90 -13.82 -10.72
N LEU A 264 22.16 -14.26 -11.75
CA LEU A 264 21.73 -15.66 -11.86
C LEU A 264 22.91 -16.62 -11.98
N GLN A 265 23.96 -16.28 -12.75
CA GLN A 265 25.17 -17.08 -12.82
C GLN A 265 25.86 -17.16 -11.45
N SER A 266 26.02 -16.04 -10.76
CA SER A 266 26.62 -15.99 -9.43
C SER A 266 25.81 -16.76 -8.36
N ALA A 267 24.49 -16.88 -8.56
CA ALA A 267 23.56 -17.58 -7.69
C ALA A 267 23.31 -19.05 -8.09
N SER A 268 23.92 -19.52 -9.19
CA SER A 268 23.78 -20.88 -9.70
C SER A 268 24.81 -21.85 -9.09
N ALA A 269 24.69 -23.14 -9.40
CA ALA A 269 25.60 -24.17 -8.88
C ALA A 269 27.07 -23.86 -9.22
N GLY A 270 27.93 -23.75 -8.21
CA GLY A 270 29.35 -23.36 -8.36
C GLY A 270 29.58 -21.85 -8.58
N GLY A 271 28.53 -21.02 -8.44
CA GLY A 271 28.64 -19.57 -8.48
C GLY A 271 29.20 -19.01 -7.18
N ALA A 272 30.08 -18.00 -7.30
CA ALA A 272 30.81 -17.44 -6.17
C ALA A 272 29.88 -16.84 -5.07
N LEU A 273 28.77 -16.20 -5.46
CA LEU A 273 27.84 -15.60 -4.50
C LEU A 273 27.06 -16.69 -3.75
N LEU A 274 26.64 -17.74 -4.46
CA LEU A 274 26.01 -18.89 -3.81
C LEU A 274 26.97 -19.53 -2.79
N GLU A 275 28.21 -19.83 -3.20
CA GLU A 275 29.22 -20.42 -2.32
C GLU A 275 29.50 -19.54 -1.10
N GLN A 276 29.62 -18.23 -1.31
CA GLN A 276 29.81 -17.27 -0.23
C GLN A 276 28.62 -17.28 0.75
N VAL A 277 27.39 -17.12 0.27
CA VAL A 277 26.19 -17.10 1.14
C VAL A 277 26.03 -18.42 1.86
N PHE A 278 26.32 -19.55 1.21
CA PHE A 278 26.26 -20.86 1.84
C PHE A 278 27.34 -21.04 2.91
N ALA A 279 28.57 -20.59 2.65
CA ALA A 279 29.65 -20.62 3.64
C ALA A 279 29.31 -19.76 4.87
N GLU A 280 28.80 -18.54 4.67
CA GLU A 280 28.33 -17.66 5.75
C GLU A 280 27.21 -18.31 6.59
N LEU A 281 26.31 -19.05 5.92
CA LEU A 281 25.22 -19.77 6.58
C LEU A 281 25.64 -21.13 7.17
N GLY A 282 26.89 -21.56 6.98
CA GLY A 282 27.41 -22.86 7.42
C GLY A 282 26.77 -24.05 6.69
N LEU A 283 26.25 -23.85 5.47
CA LEU A 283 25.63 -24.87 4.65
C LEU A 283 26.60 -25.38 3.57
N PRO A 284 26.61 -26.69 3.28
CA PRO A 284 27.37 -27.22 2.15
C PRO A 284 26.68 -26.88 0.81
N ALA A 285 27.31 -26.04 -0.01
CA ALA A 285 26.78 -25.60 -1.30
C ALA A 285 26.52 -26.78 -2.27
N GLU A 286 27.28 -27.88 -2.16
CA GLU A 286 27.08 -29.09 -2.96
C GLU A 286 25.78 -29.87 -2.64
N LYS A 287 25.12 -29.58 -1.52
CA LYS A 287 23.86 -30.25 -1.12
C LYS A 287 22.61 -29.56 -1.64
N VAL A 288 22.73 -28.47 -2.38
CA VAL A 288 21.59 -27.78 -2.99
C VAL A 288 21.01 -28.63 -4.11
N SER A 289 19.72 -28.95 -4.01
CA SER A 289 19.04 -29.71 -5.08
C SER A 289 18.86 -28.85 -6.34
N GLN A 290 18.80 -29.49 -7.50
CA GLN A 290 18.51 -28.79 -8.76
C GLN A 290 17.17 -28.02 -8.74
N GLY A 291 16.18 -28.53 -8.00
CA GLY A 291 14.90 -27.85 -7.81
C GLY A 291 15.02 -26.53 -7.04
N ALA A 292 15.95 -26.43 -6.09
CA ALA A 292 16.20 -25.19 -5.35
C ALA A 292 16.84 -24.11 -6.24
N PHE A 293 17.70 -24.48 -7.19
CA PHE A 293 18.26 -23.53 -8.16
C PHE A 293 17.21 -22.92 -9.07
N GLY A 294 16.22 -23.70 -9.51
CA GLY A 294 15.08 -23.18 -10.28
C GLY A 294 14.24 -22.15 -9.49
N LEU A 295 14.07 -22.37 -8.19
CA LEU A 295 13.37 -21.43 -7.30
C LEU A 295 14.17 -20.15 -7.08
N ILE A 296 15.48 -20.26 -6.80
CA ILE A 296 16.38 -19.10 -6.68
C ILE A 296 16.30 -18.26 -7.95
N ALA A 297 16.42 -18.89 -9.13
CA ALA A 297 16.36 -18.18 -10.40
C ALA A 297 15.03 -17.47 -10.63
N THR A 298 13.91 -18.08 -10.21
CA THR A 298 12.58 -17.49 -10.33
C THR A 298 12.42 -16.26 -9.42
N VAL A 299 12.85 -16.36 -8.16
CA VAL A 299 12.77 -15.25 -7.19
C VAL A 299 13.69 -14.10 -7.60
N VAL A 300 14.95 -14.40 -7.95
CA VAL A 300 15.92 -13.42 -8.43
C VAL A 300 15.36 -12.64 -9.63
N ASN A 301 14.82 -13.35 -10.63
CA ASN A 301 14.22 -12.70 -11.80
C ASN A 301 12.99 -11.84 -11.45
N GLY A 302 12.13 -12.31 -10.54
CA GLY A 302 10.96 -11.57 -10.09
C GLY A 302 11.33 -10.27 -9.36
N ASP A 303 12.31 -10.34 -8.47
CA ASP A 303 12.79 -9.19 -7.70
C ASP A 303 13.53 -8.19 -8.60
N PHE A 304 14.32 -8.66 -9.57
CA PHE A 304 14.94 -7.77 -10.57
C PHE A 304 13.92 -7.09 -11.47
N LYS A 305 12.87 -7.80 -11.92
CA LYS A 305 11.77 -7.20 -12.68
C LYS A 305 11.08 -6.10 -11.86
N THR A 306 10.86 -6.35 -10.58
CA THR A 306 10.26 -5.37 -9.66
C THR A 306 11.17 -4.15 -9.46
N ALA A 307 12.44 -4.36 -9.14
CA ALA A 307 13.40 -3.29 -8.85
C ALA A 307 13.71 -2.42 -10.08
N SER A 308 13.90 -3.05 -11.25
CA SER A 308 14.18 -2.34 -12.51
C SER A 308 12.97 -1.55 -13.04
N GLY A 309 11.78 -1.80 -12.50
CA GLY A 309 10.54 -1.15 -12.88
C GLY A 309 9.96 -1.67 -14.20
N PRO A 310 8.74 -1.25 -14.56
CA PRO A 310 8.04 -1.71 -15.77
C PRO A 310 8.80 -1.38 -17.06
N GLU A 311 9.50 -0.24 -17.07
CA GLU A 311 10.34 0.21 -18.19
C GLU A 311 11.75 -0.43 -18.15
N GLY A 312 12.16 -1.01 -17.01
CA GLY A 312 13.45 -1.64 -16.84
C GLY A 312 14.64 -0.71 -16.72
N THR A 313 14.43 0.59 -16.56
CA THR A 313 15.47 1.64 -16.61
C THR A 313 15.93 2.14 -15.25
N ASN A 314 15.30 1.71 -14.15
CA ASN A 314 15.73 2.12 -12.81
C ASN A 314 17.17 1.66 -12.55
N ASP A 315 17.97 2.53 -11.94
CA ASP A 315 19.31 2.14 -11.52
C ASP A 315 19.22 1.16 -10.33
N ILE A 316 19.62 -0.07 -10.59
CA ILE A 316 19.64 -1.15 -9.60
C ILE A 316 21.07 -1.55 -9.22
N THR A 317 22.10 -0.84 -9.68
CA THR A 317 23.51 -1.26 -9.58
C THR A 317 23.92 -1.56 -8.13
N GLY A 318 23.50 -0.73 -7.17
CA GLY A 318 23.77 -0.96 -5.74
C GLY A 318 22.86 -1.98 -5.04
N GLN A 319 21.89 -2.56 -5.75
CA GLN A 319 20.88 -3.47 -5.20
C GLN A 319 21.05 -4.92 -5.68
N ILE A 320 21.85 -5.16 -6.72
CA ILE A 320 22.02 -6.48 -7.37
C ILE A 320 22.41 -7.55 -6.36
N GLU A 321 23.50 -7.32 -5.63
CA GLU A 321 24.01 -8.28 -4.65
C GLU A 321 23.02 -8.50 -3.51
N GLY A 322 22.37 -7.44 -3.03
CA GLY A 322 21.36 -7.52 -1.98
C GLY A 322 20.13 -8.33 -2.39
N ILE A 323 19.64 -8.15 -3.63
CA ILE A 323 18.54 -8.92 -4.20
C ILE A 323 18.94 -10.40 -4.32
N ALA A 324 20.09 -10.67 -4.94
CA ALA A 324 20.56 -12.03 -5.16
C ALA A 324 20.81 -12.76 -3.83
N ARG A 325 21.50 -12.12 -2.87
CA ARG A 325 21.75 -12.64 -1.52
C ARG A 325 20.45 -12.94 -0.80
N LYS A 326 19.48 -12.03 -0.80
CA LYS A 326 18.17 -12.23 -0.17
C LYS A 326 17.42 -13.41 -0.79
N ALA A 327 17.43 -13.54 -2.12
CA ALA A 327 16.78 -14.64 -2.82
C ALA A 327 17.45 -15.99 -2.51
N ILE A 328 18.79 -16.03 -2.55
CA ILE A 328 19.59 -17.21 -2.18
C ILE A 328 19.26 -17.63 -0.75
N THR A 329 19.31 -16.70 0.22
CA THR A 329 19.00 -16.98 1.62
C THR A 329 17.57 -17.53 1.76
N ASN A 330 16.56 -16.85 1.21
CA ASN A 330 15.16 -17.28 1.34
C ASN A 330 14.90 -18.68 0.76
N CYS A 331 15.49 -19.00 -0.39
CA CYS A 331 15.30 -20.30 -1.05
C CYS A 331 16.16 -21.41 -0.44
N ALA A 332 17.40 -21.12 -0.03
CA ALA A 332 18.29 -22.05 0.65
C ALA A 332 17.69 -22.51 1.99
N VAL A 333 17.10 -21.58 2.73
CA VAL A 333 16.49 -21.84 4.04
C VAL A 333 15.24 -22.72 3.94
N GLN A 334 14.50 -22.73 2.84
CA GLN A 334 13.30 -23.59 2.72
C GLN A 334 13.63 -25.03 2.32
N GLY A 335 14.60 -25.25 1.43
CA GLY A 335 14.91 -26.58 0.89
C GLY A 335 16.10 -27.29 1.55
N VAL A 336 17.20 -26.58 1.77
CA VAL A 336 18.48 -27.17 2.21
C VAL A 336 18.51 -27.32 3.74
N LEU A 337 17.91 -26.36 4.44
CA LEU A 337 17.85 -26.37 5.89
C LEU A 337 17.10 -27.59 6.44
N ALA A 338 15.93 -27.91 5.90
CA ALA A 338 15.14 -29.05 6.36
C ALA A 338 15.88 -30.38 6.14
N SER A 339 16.56 -30.55 5.01
CA SER A 339 17.35 -31.76 4.74
C SER A 339 18.58 -31.86 5.65
N THR A 340 19.27 -30.74 5.88
CA THR A 340 20.48 -30.69 6.73
C THR A 340 20.12 -30.89 8.21
N LEU A 341 19.02 -30.29 8.69
CA LEU A 341 18.52 -30.54 10.06
C LEU A 341 18.03 -31.97 10.23
N ASN A 342 17.43 -32.59 9.21
CA ASN A 342 17.05 -34.00 9.25
C ASN A 342 18.28 -34.92 9.41
N GLU A 343 19.39 -34.63 8.72
CA GLU A 343 20.64 -35.38 8.88
C GLU A 343 21.24 -35.18 10.28
N VAL A 344 21.27 -33.94 10.78
CA VAL A 344 21.75 -33.63 12.15
C VAL A 344 20.88 -34.32 13.20
N ALA A 345 19.56 -34.37 12.99
CA ALA A 345 18.63 -35.04 13.90
C ALA A 345 18.77 -36.57 13.90
N GLN A 346 19.38 -37.17 12.87
CA GLN A 346 19.67 -38.61 12.83
C GLN A 346 21.00 -38.98 13.51
N THR A 347 21.76 -38.01 14.01
CA THR A 347 23.01 -38.29 14.72
C THR A 347 22.78 -38.97 16.06
N GLU A 348 23.73 -39.79 16.51
CA GLU A 348 23.71 -40.42 17.83
C GLU A 348 23.80 -39.38 18.96
N GLU A 349 24.54 -38.29 18.73
CA GLU A 349 24.62 -37.14 19.64
C GLU A 349 23.24 -36.51 19.86
N PHE A 350 22.49 -36.22 18.78
CA PHE A 350 21.13 -35.69 18.90
C PHE A 350 20.19 -36.71 19.53
N SER A 351 20.26 -37.97 19.09
CA SER A 351 19.46 -39.08 19.65
C SER A 351 19.63 -39.19 21.17
N THR A 352 20.87 -39.07 21.65
CA THR A 352 21.22 -39.13 23.08
C THR A 352 20.70 -37.91 23.84
N GLN A 353 20.73 -36.73 23.22
CA GLN A 353 20.17 -35.51 23.82
C GLN A 353 18.64 -35.58 23.91
N ILE A 354 17.95 -36.20 22.95
CA ILE A 354 16.48 -36.31 23.00
C ILE A 354 15.96 -37.53 23.77
N ALA A 355 16.76 -38.58 23.92
CA ALA A 355 16.34 -39.84 24.55
C ALA A 355 15.76 -39.69 25.98
N PRO A 356 16.29 -38.82 26.87
CA PRO A 356 15.70 -38.57 28.19
C PRO A 356 14.29 -37.95 28.15
N PHE A 357 13.87 -37.42 27.00
CA PHE A 357 12.62 -36.69 26.82
C PHE A 357 11.52 -37.53 26.17
N VAL A 358 11.87 -38.72 25.69
CA VAL A 358 10.95 -39.65 25.05
C VAL A 358 10.39 -40.63 26.11
N PRO A 359 9.06 -40.72 26.33
CA PRO A 359 8.44 -41.34 27.51
C PRO A 359 8.90 -42.77 27.86
N GLU A 360 9.24 -43.58 26.86
CA GLU A 360 9.76 -44.93 27.09
C GLU A 360 11.21 -45.09 26.64
N GLY A 361 11.83 -44.05 26.08
CA GLY A 361 13.11 -44.14 25.36
C GLY A 361 13.07 -45.15 24.21
N THR A 362 11.88 -45.59 23.79
CA THR A 362 11.76 -46.62 22.77
C THR A 362 12.21 -46.08 21.44
N GLU A 363 12.85 -46.95 20.66
CA GLU A 363 13.38 -46.59 19.36
C GLU A 363 12.30 -46.01 18.42
N LYS A 364 11.05 -46.44 18.58
CA LYS A 364 9.90 -45.95 17.80
C LYS A 364 9.58 -44.47 18.08
N GLU A 365 9.63 -44.06 19.34
CA GLU A 365 9.27 -42.71 19.74
C GLU A 365 10.43 -41.72 19.52
N VAL A 366 11.67 -42.17 19.72
CA VAL A 366 12.88 -41.40 19.34
C VAL A 366 12.86 -41.12 17.84
N ARG A 367 12.59 -42.14 17.01
CA ARG A 367 12.44 -41.97 15.55
C ARG A 367 11.29 -41.04 15.17
N ALA A 368 10.20 -41.00 15.94
CA ALA A 368 9.11 -40.05 15.70
C ALA A 368 9.59 -38.61 15.96
N ALA A 369 10.26 -38.35 17.09
CA ALA A 369 10.84 -37.05 17.43
C ALA A 369 11.84 -36.54 16.38
N GLN A 370 12.74 -37.41 15.93
CA GLN A 370 13.71 -37.12 14.86
C GLN A 370 13.04 -36.73 13.53
N LYS A 371 11.78 -37.12 13.30
CA LYS A 371 11.06 -36.84 12.07
C LYS A 371 10.37 -35.48 12.05
N TRP A 372 9.83 -35.00 13.18
CA TRP A 372 9.05 -33.76 13.21
C TRP A 372 9.85 -32.54 13.70
N LEU A 373 10.77 -32.70 14.66
CA LEU A 373 11.55 -31.60 15.23
C LEU A 373 12.33 -30.76 14.20
N PRO A 374 13.04 -31.35 13.21
CA PRO A 374 13.72 -30.59 12.16
C PRO A 374 12.81 -29.65 11.37
N THR A 375 11.56 -30.06 11.14
CA THR A 375 10.59 -29.28 10.36
C THR A 375 10.12 -28.04 11.13
N LEU A 376 9.90 -28.17 12.44
CA LEU A 376 9.55 -27.03 13.29
C LEU A 376 10.71 -26.04 13.40
N VAL A 377 11.92 -26.53 13.65
CA VAL A 377 13.11 -25.68 13.74
C VAL A 377 13.40 -24.97 12.42
N ALA A 378 13.20 -25.63 11.28
CA ALA A 378 13.30 -24.97 9.98
C ALA A 378 12.31 -23.79 9.85
N LYS A 379 11.05 -23.95 10.29
CA LYS A 379 10.05 -22.86 10.26
C LYS A 379 10.47 -21.69 11.15
N GLU A 380 11.02 -21.98 12.32
CA GLU A 380 11.42 -20.97 13.29
C GLU A 380 12.63 -20.16 12.82
N ILE A 381 13.61 -20.83 12.22
CA ILE A 381 14.74 -20.16 11.58
C ILE A 381 14.27 -19.30 10.41
N VAL A 382 13.35 -19.78 9.56
CA VAL A 382 12.75 -18.96 8.48
C VAL A 382 12.10 -17.69 9.05
N ARG A 383 11.36 -17.81 10.15
CA ARG A 383 10.72 -16.67 10.82
C ARG A 383 11.76 -15.66 11.30
N SER A 384 12.77 -16.11 12.02
CA SER A 384 13.86 -15.27 12.53
C SER A 384 14.68 -14.59 11.42
N ILE A 385 14.84 -15.23 10.25
CA ILE A 385 15.47 -14.59 9.07
C ILE A 385 14.59 -13.47 8.53
N LYS A 386 13.26 -13.65 8.47
CA LYS A 386 12.34 -12.59 8.07
C LYS A 386 12.35 -11.39 9.02
N GLU A 387 12.66 -11.64 10.29
CA GLU A 387 12.79 -10.63 11.33
C GLU A 387 14.17 -9.94 11.34
N GLY A 388 15.08 -10.35 10.46
CA GLY A 388 16.37 -9.70 10.26
C GLY A 388 17.47 -10.14 11.23
N ASN A 389 17.29 -11.25 11.95
CA ASN A 389 18.31 -11.76 12.86
C ASN A 389 19.52 -12.32 12.09
N SER A 390 20.73 -11.96 12.55
CA SER A 390 21.99 -12.45 11.97
C SER A 390 22.33 -13.83 12.49
N PHE A 391 22.15 -14.83 11.64
CA PHE A 391 22.57 -16.21 11.94
C PHE A 391 24.08 -16.41 11.81
N GLU A 392 24.78 -15.50 11.12
CA GLU A 392 26.24 -15.49 11.04
C GLU A 392 26.85 -15.33 12.44
N GLU A 393 26.29 -14.43 13.26
CA GLU A 393 26.71 -14.22 14.65
C GLU A 393 26.45 -15.43 15.56
N GLN A 394 25.49 -16.28 15.18
CA GLN A 394 25.12 -17.51 15.90
C GLN A 394 25.89 -18.75 15.41
N GLY A 395 26.89 -18.57 14.55
CA GLY A 395 27.70 -19.66 13.99
C GLY A 395 27.00 -20.41 12.86
N GLY A 396 26.13 -19.73 12.11
CA GLY A 396 25.40 -20.26 10.96
C GLY A 396 24.11 -20.97 11.33
N ILE A 397 23.38 -21.38 10.30
CA ILE A 397 22.03 -21.96 10.47
C ILE A 397 22.09 -23.29 11.22
N ILE A 398 23.15 -24.09 11.08
CA ILE A 398 23.28 -25.38 11.78
C ILE A 398 23.38 -25.17 13.30
N ASN A 399 24.22 -24.26 13.77
CA ASN A 399 24.40 -24.02 15.20
C ASN A 399 23.18 -23.33 15.80
N ALA A 400 22.58 -22.39 15.08
CA ALA A 400 21.31 -21.82 15.50
C ALA A 400 20.19 -22.86 15.51
N GLY A 401 20.16 -23.79 14.56
CA GLY A 401 19.26 -24.93 14.58
C GLY A 401 19.49 -25.86 15.76
N LYS A 402 20.75 -26.12 16.14
CA LYS A 402 21.06 -26.88 17.37
C LYS A 402 20.61 -26.12 18.63
N ALA A 403 20.82 -24.81 18.69
CA ALA A 403 20.40 -23.96 19.80
C ALA A 403 18.87 -23.91 19.91
N GLU A 404 18.17 -23.74 18.79
CA GLU A 404 16.71 -23.75 18.73
C GLU A 404 16.14 -25.14 19.05
N LEU A 405 16.71 -26.21 18.52
CA LEU A 405 16.36 -27.58 18.91
C LEU A 405 16.50 -27.78 20.42
N ARG A 406 17.58 -27.27 21.03
CA ARG A 406 17.77 -27.31 22.49
C ARG A 406 16.74 -26.46 23.23
N ALA A 407 16.43 -25.26 22.74
CA ALA A 407 15.40 -24.40 23.33
C ALA A 407 14.02 -25.07 23.29
N GLN A 408 13.67 -25.75 22.19
CA GLN A 408 12.43 -26.51 22.06
C GLN A 408 12.39 -27.72 23.01
N ILE A 409 13.54 -28.38 23.22
CA ILE A 409 13.69 -29.45 24.22
C ILE A 409 13.52 -28.90 25.65
N GLU A 410 14.15 -27.78 25.98
CA GLU A 410 14.05 -27.11 27.28
C GLU A 410 12.62 -26.59 27.54
N ALA A 411 11.96 -26.06 26.52
CA ALA A 411 10.55 -25.68 26.58
C ALA A 411 9.67 -26.90 26.90
N ALA A 412 9.91 -28.04 26.25
CA ALA A 412 9.19 -29.28 26.55
C ALA A 412 9.46 -29.81 27.98
N GLN A 413 10.66 -29.63 28.52
CA GLN A 413 10.95 -29.93 29.94
C GLN A 413 10.17 -29.00 30.88
N GLY A 414 10.16 -27.70 30.57
CA GLY A 414 9.35 -26.72 31.27
C GLY A 414 7.87 -27.10 31.24
N VAL A 415 7.36 -27.61 30.11
CA VAL A 415 5.98 -28.10 29.96
C VAL A 415 5.69 -29.32 30.85
N ASN A 416 6.65 -30.24 31.06
CA ASN A 416 6.44 -31.38 31.98
C ASN A 416 6.34 -30.95 33.44
N GLU A 417 7.28 -30.14 33.91
CA GLU A 417 7.20 -29.54 35.26
C GLU A 417 5.94 -28.70 35.43
N THR A 418 5.52 -28.07 34.33
CA THR A 418 4.31 -27.27 34.26
C THR A 418 3.07 -28.14 34.42
N ILE A 419 2.93 -29.23 33.66
CA ILE A 419 1.78 -30.15 33.78
C ILE A 419 1.72 -30.78 35.18
N LYS A 420 2.86 -31.17 35.74
CA LYS A 420 2.92 -31.69 37.12
C LYS A 420 2.39 -30.67 38.12
N SER A 421 2.90 -29.44 38.06
CA SER A 421 2.45 -28.34 38.91
C SER A 421 0.96 -28.07 38.70
N PHE A 422 0.46 -28.08 37.47
CA PHE A 422 -0.96 -27.87 37.16
C PHE A 422 -1.86 -28.89 37.87
N VAL A 423 -1.51 -30.18 37.78
CA VAL A 423 -2.24 -31.25 38.44
C VAL A 423 -2.20 -31.07 39.96
N GLU A 424 -1.03 -30.78 40.53
CA GLU A 424 -0.87 -30.57 41.98
C GLU A 424 -1.74 -29.39 42.47
N HIS A 425 -1.83 -28.29 41.72
CA HIS A 425 -2.63 -27.13 42.12
C HIS A 425 -4.14 -27.33 41.93
N LEU A 426 -4.57 -27.98 40.84
CA LEU A 426 -5.99 -28.26 40.62
C LEU A 426 -6.54 -29.35 41.54
N THR A 427 -5.69 -30.19 42.10
CA THR A 427 -6.08 -31.31 42.97
C THR A 427 -5.87 -31.03 44.46
N ALA A 428 -5.33 -29.85 44.79
CA ALA A 428 -5.12 -29.38 46.16
C ALA A 428 -6.44 -29.22 46.93
N ASP A 429 -6.36 -29.31 48.26
CA ASP A 429 -7.50 -29.10 49.17
C ASP A 429 -8.04 -27.67 49.11
N GLU A 430 -7.16 -26.69 48.88
CA GLU A 430 -7.49 -25.29 48.64
C GLU A 430 -6.70 -24.78 47.43
N ILE A 431 -7.33 -24.01 46.55
CA ILE A 431 -6.65 -23.42 45.39
C ILE A 431 -5.68 -22.34 45.86
N ASN A 432 -4.39 -22.56 45.64
CA ASN A 432 -3.42 -21.48 45.75
C ASN A 432 -3.49 -20.60 44.49
N ALA A 433 -4.29 -19.53 44.59
CA ALA A 433 -4.54 -18.58 43.50
C ALA A 433 -3.24 -17.97 42.94
N GLU A 434 -2.29 -17.60 43.78
CA GLU A 434 -1.05 -16.96 43.33
C GLU A 434 -0.19 -17.91 42.50
N LEU A 435 -0.01 -19.14 42.97
CA LEU A 435 0.78 -20.14 42.26
C LEU A 435 0.09 -20.63 40.98
N LEU A 436 -1.21 -20.90 41.02
CA LEU A 436 -1.99 -21.36 39.85
C LEU A 436 -2.02 -20.29 38.74
N THR A 437 -2.09 -19.01 39.09
CA THR A 437 -2.19 -17.92 38.09
C THR A 437 -0.83 -17.48 37.54
N ALA A 438 0.22 -17.47 38.37
CA ALA A 438 1.60 -17.29 37.91
C ALA A 438 2.01 -18.43 36.95
N PHE A 439 1.54 -19.64 37.27
CA PHE A 439 1.68 -20.83 36.45
C PHE A 439 1.03 -20.68 35.06
N THR A 440 -0.27 -20.31 35.01
CA THR A 440 -1.03 -20.16 33.76
C THR A 440 -0.43 -19.07 32.85
N ALA A 441 0.04 -17.96 33.43
CA ALA A 441 0.70 -16.89 32.68
C ALA A 441 2.00 -17.35 32.00
N LYS A 442 2.80 -18.16 32.69
CA LYS A 442 4.04 -18.74 32.15
C LYS A 442 3.77 -19.71 30.98
N HIS A 443 2.70 -20.51 31.06
CA HIS A 443 2.34 -21.44 29.98
C HIS A 443 1.79 -20.73 28.74
N SER A 444 0.99 -19.67 28.92
CA SER A 444 0.44 -18.87 27.83
C SER A 444 1.52 -18.23 26.93
N GLN A 445 2.66 -17.84 27.49
CA GLN A 445 3.77 -17.25 26.73
C GLN A 445 4.51 -18.27 25.84
N ASN A 446 4.41 -19.56 26.18
CA ASN A 446 5.09 -20.65 25.45
C ASN A 446 4.17 -21.35 24.43
N ALA A 447 2.87 -21.07 24.45
CA ALA A 447 1.88 -21.74 23.60
C ALA A 447 1.98 -21.35 22.11
N GLU A 448 2.51 -20.15 21.79
CA GLU A 448 2.75 -19.74 20.40
C GLU A 448 3.85 -20.57 19.72
N GLY A 449 4.81 -21.10 20.48
CA GLY A 449 5.90 -21.94 19.97
C GLY A 449 5.50 -23.38 19.64
N LEU A 450 4.27 -23.79 20.00
CA LEU A 450 3.84 -25.18 19.97
C LEU A 450 2.78 -25.48 18.90
N GLY A 451 2.72 -24.77 17.77
CA GLY A 451 2.00 -25.20 16.54
C GLY A 451 0.60 -25.82 16.69
N GLY A 452 -0.44 -25.09 16.26
CA GLY A 452 -1.83 -25.55 16.28
C GLY A 452 -2.10 -26.97 15.74
N ASP A 453 -3.16 -27.59 16.27
CA ASP A 453 -3.71 -28.94 16.04
C ASP A 453 -2.81 -30.17 16.33
N ASP A 454 -1.49 -30.07 16.25
CA ASP A 454 -0.57 -31.19 16.57
C ASP A 454 -0.37 -31.41 18.10
N ASN A 455 -0.88 -30.49 18.93
CA ASN A 455 -0.67 -30.47 20.39
C ASN A 455 -1.38 -31.55 21.20
N LYS A 456 -2.46 -32.14 20.70
CA LYS A 456 -3.20 -33.15 21.47
C LYS A 456 -2.32 -34.37 21.78
N PHE A 457 -1.54 -34.84 20.80
CA PHE A 457 -0.62 -35.97 20.98
C PHE A 457 0.63 -35.62 21.80
N ALA A 458 1.06 -34.36 21.79
CA ALA A 458 2.19 -33.91 22.60
C ALA A 458 1.81 -33.86 24.08
N ALA A 459 0.70 -33.21 24.43
CA ALA A 459 0.21 -33.13 25.80
C ALA A 459 -0.09 -34.52 26.40
N GLU A 460 -0.78 -35.39 25.66
CA GLU A 460 -1.09 -36.76 26.09
C GLU A 460 0.17 -37.60 26.42
N ARG A 461 1.24 -37.45 25.64
CA ARG A 461 2.55 -38.06 25.93
C ARG A 461 3.19 -37.52 27.20
N HIS A 462 3.07 -36.21 27.44
CA HIS A 462 3.60 -35.57 28.65
C HIS A 462 2.85 -36.00 29.92
N PHE A 463 1.51 -36.07 29.89
CA PHE A 463 0.72 -36.62 30.99
C PHE A 463 1.05 -38.08 31.30
N THR A 464 1.16 -38.92 30.26
CA THR A 464 1.55 -40.34 30.40
C THR A 464 2.92 -40.49 31.06
N LYS A 465 3.89 -39.67 30.63
CA LYS A 465 5.24 -39.65 31.22
C LYS A 465 5.22 -39.24 32.69
N ILE A 466 4.56 -38.13 33.02
CA ILE A 466 4.49 -37.61 34.39
C ILE A 466 3.86 -38.64 35.32
N PHE A 467 2.78 -39.30 34.92
CA PHE A 467 2.13 -40.30 35.78
C PHE A 467 2.93 -41.58 35.95
N LYS A 468 3.77 -41.92 34.97
CA LYS A 468 4.73 -43.04 35.10
C LYS A 468 5.90 -42.69 36.02
N GLU A 469 6.44 -41.47 35.91
CA GLU A 469 7.58 -41.00 36.73
C GLU A 469 7.15 -40.57 38.13
N HIS A 470 5.91 -40.12 38.28
CA HIS A 470 5.28 -39.62 39.50
C HIS A 470 3.88 -40.24 39.69
N PRO A 471 3.78 -41.55 40.00
CA PRO A 471 2.49 -42.22 40.22
C PRO A 471 1.66 -41.58 41.33
N GLU A 472 2.31 -40.92 42.29
CA GLU A 472 1.65 -40.12 43.33
C GLU A 472 0.78 -38.99 42.77
N VAL A 473 1.18 -38.38 41.65
CA VAL A 473 0.43 -37.29 41.00
C VAL A 473 -0.83 -37.84 40.33
N GLN A 474 -0.74 -39.03 39.70
CA GLN A 474 -1.90 -39.71 39.14
C GLN A 474 -2.89 -40.13 40.24
N GLN A 475 -2.36 -40.62 41.37
CA GLN A 475 -3.17 -40.98 42.53
C GLN A 475 -3.87 -39.76 43.13
N GLN A 476 -3.19 -38.61 43.22
CA GLN A 476 -3.77 -37.34 43.66
C GLN A 476 -4.90 -36.90 42.73
N LEU A 477 -4.69 -36.97 41.41
CA LEU A 477 -5.71 -36.65 40.42
C LEU A 477 -6.95 -37.54 40.55
N ASN A 478 -6.76 -38.86 40.60
CA ASN A 478 -7.88 -39.80 40.77
C ASN A 478 -8.62 -39.57 42.11
N THR A 479 -7.90 -39.25 43.18
CA THR A 479 -8.50 -38.96 44.49
C THR A 479 -9.27 -37.64 44.49
N ALA A 480 -8.77 -36.61 43.83
CA ALA A 480 -9.44 -35.32 43.69
C ALA A 480 -10.68 -35.40 42.78
N PHE A 481 -10.64 -36.24 41.74
CA PHE A 481 -11.80 -36.55 40.92
C PHE A 481 -12.89 -37.25 41.75
N ALA A 482 -12.53 -38.32 42.46
CA ALA A 482 -13.48 -39.11 43.27
C ALA A 482 -14.10 -38.33 44.45
N SER A 483 -13.47 -37.24 44.90
CA SER A 483 -13.95 -36.39 46.00
C SER A 483 -14.64 -35.11 45.53
N GLU A 484 -14.96 -34.99 44.23
CA GLU A 484 -15.50 -33.77 43.59
C GLU A 484 -14.59 -32.52 43.70
N ARG A 485 -13.40 -32.63 44.32
CA ARG A 485 -12.46 -31.51 44.48
C ARG A 485 -12.00 -30.96 43.14
N LEU A 486 -11.70 -31.84 42.17
CA LEU A 486 -11.29 -31.42 40.82
C LEU A 486 -12.39 -30.58 40.15
N LYS A 487 -13.65 -30.96 40.32
CA LYS A 487 -14.81 -30.23 39.79
C LYS A 487 -14.97 -28.87 40.46
N ASN A 488 -14.91 -28.82 41.79
CA ASN A 488 -15.05 -27.58 42.56
C ASN A 488 -13.92 -26.59 42.25
N ASN A 489 -12.69 -27.08 42.09
CA ASN A 489 -11.54 -26.24 41.75
C ASN A 489 -11.64 -25.72 40.31
N ALA A 490 -12.03 -26.57 39.35
CA ALA A 490 -12.30 -26.14 37.97
C ALA A 490 -13.42 -25.08 37.89
N GLN A 491 -14.48 -25.25 38.68
CA GLN A 491 -15.59 -24.30 38.81
C GLN A 491 -15.10 -22.94 39.29
N THR A 492 -14.28 -22.91 40.34
CA THR A 492 -13.73 -21.68 40.94
C THR A 492 -12.85 -20.90 39.95
N VAL A 493 -12.02 -21.60 39.16
CA VAL A 493 -11.20 -20.97 38.12
C VAL A 493 -12.07 -20.37 37.01
N SER A 494 -13.08 -21.10 36.57
CA SER A 494 -13.97 -20.62 35.51
C SER A 494 -14.81 -19.42 35.96
N GLU A 495 -15.31 -19.45 37.20
CA GLU A 495 -15.97 -18.32 37.86
C GLU A 495 -15.09 -17.08 37.95
N ALA A 496 -13.79 -17.25 38.23
CA ALA A 496 -12.84 -16.15 38.31
C ALA A 496 -12.62 -15.48 36.94
N ILE A 497 -12.51 -16.27 35.87
CA ILE A 497 -12.37 -15.73 34.51
C ILE A 497 -13.67 -15.04 34.07
N GLU A 498 -14.83 -15.60 34.43
CA GLU A 498 -16.13 -15.00 34.19
C GLU A 498 -16.30 -13.66 34.95
N LEU A 499 -15.85 -13.61 36.20
CA LEU A 499 -15.84 -12.38 37.01
C LEU A 499 -15.00 -11.27 36.37
N ILE A 500 -13.82 -11.62 35.85
CA ILE A 500 -12.97 -10.72 35.08
C ILE A 500 -13.70 -10.26 33.82
N SER A 501 -14.24 -11.18 33.03
CA SER A 501 -14.93 -10.87 31.76
C SER A 501 -16.06 -9.87 31.99
N ARG A 502 -16.91 -10.12 32.99
CA ARG A 502 -18.03 -9.21 33.33
C ARG A 502 -17.55 -7.82 33.73
N ASN A 503 -16.50 -7.72 34.55
CA ASN A 503 -15.98 -6.42 34.96
C ASN A 503 -15.27 -5.66 33.84
N VAL A 504 -14.62 -6.37 32.91
CA VAL A 504 -14.08 -5.77 31.68
C VAL A 504 -15.21 -5.21 30.82
N GLU A 505 -16.27 -5.99 30.61
CA GLU A 505 -17.45 -5.56 29.85
C GLU A 505 -18.05 -4.31 30.49
N GLU A 506 -18.33 -4.34 31.80
CA GLU A 506 -18.92 -3.20 32.51
C GLU A 506 -18.05 -1.93 32.43
N GLN A 507 -16.74 -2.03 32.65
CA GLN A 507 -15.85 -0.87 32.55
C GLN A 507 -15.77 -0.31 31.12
N LEU A 508 -15.67 -1.17 30.10
CA LEU A 508 -15.56 -0.73 28.71
C LEU A 508 -16.90 -0.20 28.17
N VAL A 509 -18.02 -0.83 28.52
CA VAL A 509 -19.36 -0.34 28.16
C VAL A 509 -19.58 1.05 28.75
N ASN A 510 -19.27 1.24 30.04
CA ASN A 510 -19.39 2.55 30.68
C ASN A 510 -18.52 3.62 30.00
N ARG A 511 -17.27 3.31 29.65
CA ARG A 511 -16.37 4.25 28.95
C ARG A 511 -16.82 4.56 27.53
N LEU A 512 -17.26 3.55 26.76
CA LEU A 512 -17.73 3.73 25.39
C LEU A 512 -19.04 4.51 25.34
N GLN A 513 -19.95 4.27 26.28
CA GLN A 513 -21.18 5.05 26.43
C GLN A 513 -20.89 6.51 26.79
N GLN A 514 -19.96 6.77 27.71
CA GLN A 514 -19.49 8.13 28.02
C GLN A 514 -18.86 8.84 26.81
N ALA A 515 -18.26 8.09 25.90
CA ALA A 515 -17.70 8.59 24.64
C ALA A 515 -18.70 8.62 23.46
N GLY A 516 -19.98 8.26 23.67
CA GLY A 516 -21.01 8.23 22.62
C GLY A 516 -20.84 7.12 21.58
N LYS A 517 -20.11 6.05 21.91
CA LYS A 517 -19.81 4.90 21.02
C LYS A 517 -20.66 3.68 21.37
N HIS A 518 -20.81 2.77 20.39
CA HIS A 518 -21.60 1.54 20.54
C HIS A 518 -20.83 0.48 21.36
N PRO A 519 -21.49 -0.28 22.27
CA PRO A 519 -20.82 -1.22 23.18
C PRO A 519 -20.27 -2.51 22.54
N THR A 520 -20.40 -2.70 21.22
CA THR A 520 -19.96 -3.95 20.54
C THR A 520 -18.47 -4.23 20.72
N GLU A 521 -17.64 -3.19 20.72
CA GLU A 521 -16.19 -3.30 20.93
C GLU A 521 -15.85 -3.79 22.35
N ALA A 522 -16.69 -3.49 23.35
CA ALA A 522 -16.50 -3.98 24.72
C ALA A 522 -16.71 -5.50 24.81
N TYR A 523 -17.77 -6.03 24.20
CA TYR A 523 -18.05 -7.47 24.19
C TYR A 523 -16.97 -8.25 23.43
N ALA A 524 -16.49 -7.72 22.31
CA ALA A 524 -15.40 -8.35 21.56
C ALA A 524 -14.09 -8.39 22.37
N THR A 525 -13.75 -7.29 23.05
CA THR A 525 -12.55 -7.20 23.89
C THR A 525 -12.64 -8.10 25.11
N ALA A 526 -13.79 -8.17 25.77
CA ALA A 526 -13.99 -9.06 26.90
C ALA A 526 -13.94 -10.54 26.48
N SER A 527 -14.50 -10.87 25.31
CA SER A 527 -14.39 -12.20 24.72
C SER A 527 -12.95 -12.56 24.37
N GLU A 528 -12.16 -11.63 23.82
CA GLU A 528 -10.71 -11.81 23.56
C GLU A 528 -9.95 -12.09 24.86
N ILE A 529 -10.16 -11.28 25.90
CA ILE A 529 -9.52 -11.44 27.21
C ILE A 529 -9.93 -12.76 27.86
N SER A 530 -11.22 -13.08 27.89
CA SER A 530 -11.76 -14.34 28.44
C SER A 530 -11.19 -15.55 27.70
N SER A 531 -11.12 -15.50 26.37
CA SER A 531 -10.52 -16.55 25.54
C SER A 531 -9.02 -16.71 25.83
N THR A 532 -8.29 -15.61 25.97
CA THR A 532 -6.85 -15.59 26.29
C THR A 532 -6.60 -16.21 27.67
N LEU A 533 -7.42 -15.89 28.66
CA LEU A 533 -7.32 -16.45 30.01
C LEU A 533 -7.76 -17.93 30.07
N LYS A 534 -8.79 -18.33 29.31
CA LYS A 534 -9.27 -19.72 29.25
C LYS A 534 -8.34 -20.64 28.47
N GLY A 535 -7.68 -20.13 27.43
CA GLY A 535 -6.88 -20.92 26.47
C GLY A 535 -5.90 -21.91 27.11
N PRO A 536 -5.01 -21.48 28.02
CA PRO A 536 -4.05 -22.37 28.67
C PRO A 536 -4.70 -23.48 29.50
N PHE A 537 -5.83 -23.20 30.16
CA PHE A 537 -6.58 -24.20 30.91
C PHE A 537 -7.23 -25.21 29.96
N VAL A 538 -7.91 -24.75 28.90
CA VAL A 538 -8.58 -25.63 27.92
C VAL A 538 -7.59 -26.62 27.28
N GLN A 539 -6.38 -26.15 26.96
CA GLN A 539 -5.32 -26.97 26.35
C GLN A 539 -4.83 -28.10 27.27
N LEU A 540 -4.81 -27.87 28.58
CA LEU A 540 -4.34 -28.84 29.57
C LEU A 540 -5.47 -29.70 30.16
N PHE A 541 -6.72 -29.21 30.12
CA PHE A 541 -7.85 -29.84 30.81
C PHE A 541 -8.34 -31.11 30.13
N ALA A 542 -8.45 -31.13 28.79
CA ALA A 542 -8.93 -32.31 28.08
C ALA A 542 -7.97 -33.52 28.23
N PRO A 543 -6.65 -33.39 28.01
CA PRO A 543 -5.70 -34.48 28.26
C PRO A 543 -5.68 -34.93 29.73
N LEU A 544 -5.86 -34.00 30.67
CA LEU A 544 -5.95 -34.30 32.10
C LEU A 544 -7.19 -35.17 32.41
N LEU A 545 -8.37 -34.85 31.87
CA LEU A 545 -9.57 -35.66 32.06
C LEU A 545 -9.46 -37.04 31.41
N ASP A 546 -8.86 -37.13 30.22
CA ASP A 546 -8.63 -38.39 29.53
C ASP A 546 -7.73 -39.33 30.36
N SER A 547 -6.79 -38.77 31.10
CA SER A 547 -5.82 -39.50 31.92
C SER A 547 -6.34 -40.05 33.27
N ILE A 548 -7.55 -39.64 33.69
CA ILE A 548 -8.22 -40.17 34.90
C ILE A 548 -8.60 -41.63 34.67
N SER A 549 -8.16 -42.51 35.57
CA SER A 549 -8.41 -43.95 35.46
C SER A 549 -9.78 -44.32 36.02
N ALA A 550 -10.47 -45.26 35.37
CA ALA A 550 -11.72 -45.80 35.91
C ALA A 550 -11.44 -46.51 37.25
N PRO A 551 -12.25 -46.30 38.30
CA PRO A 551 -12.21 -47.14 39.49
C PRO A 551 -12.60 -48.58 39.14
N ASP A 552 -12.34 -49.53 40.04
CA ASP A 552 -12.76 -50.94 39.86
C ASP A 552 -14.25 -51.00 39.45
N GLU A 553 -14.58 -51.82 38.44
CA GLU A 553 -15.94 -51.94 37.86
C GLU A 553 -17.01 -52.33 38.90
N GLU A 554 -16.61 -52.79 40.09
CA GLU A 554 -17.49 -53.09 41.22
C GLU A 554 -18.01 -51.84 41.95
N LEU A 555 -17.43 -50.65 41.72
CA LEU A 555 -17.74 -49.41 42.45
C LEU A 555 -18.56 -48.39 41.65
N ILE A 556 -18.31 -48.21 40.34
CA ILE A 556 -19.01 -47.27 39.44
C ILE A 556 -19.05 -47.88 38.03
N SER A 557 -20.17 -47.73 37.31
CA SER A 557 -20.29 -48.22 35.93
C SER A 557 -19.51 -47.34 34.93
N GLN A 558 -19.07 -47.91 33.80
CA GLN A 558 -18.31 -47.16 32.78
C GLN A 558 -19.07 -45.93 32.24
N ASP A 559 -20.38 -46.06 32.05
CA ASP A 559 -21.24 -44.96 31.60
C ASP A 559 -21.34 -43.84 32.65
N GLU A 560 -21.52 -44.22 33.92
CA GLU A 560 -21.57 -43.28 35.05
C GLU A 560 -20.22 -42.56 35.27
N PHE A 561 -19.10 -43.26 35.04
CA PHE A 561 -17.76 -42.66 35.08
C PHE A 561 -17.55 -41.64 33.96
N LEU A 562 -18.02 -41.92 32.74
CA LEU A 562 -17.96 -40.97 31.62
C LEU A 562 -18.88 -39.77 31.85
N GLU A 563 -20.06 -39.96 32.43
CA GLU A 563 -20.95 -38.86 32.83
C GLU A 563 -20.31 -37.95 33.88
N GLN A 564 -19.61 -38.51 34.88
CA GLN A 564 -18.88 -37.74 35.88
C GLN A 564 -17.71 -36.94 35.26
N LYS A 565 -16.94 -37.53 34.34
CA LYS A 565 -15.91 -36.79 33.58
C LYS A 565 -16.51 -35.65 32.78
N GLN A 566 -17.62 -35.89 32.10
CA GLN A 566 -18.32 -34.87 31.33
C GLN A 566 -18.87 -33.74 32.23
N ALA A 567 -19.32 -34.06 33.44
CA ALA A 567 -19.76 -33.06 34.41
C ALA A 567 -18.61 -32.12 34.82
N VAL A 568 -17.40 -32.63 35.03
CA VAL A 568 -16.21 -31.80 35.30
C VAL A 568 -15.89 -30.86 34.13
N ALA A 569 -15.94 -31.36 32.89
CA ALA A 569 -15.77 -30.54 31.70
C ALA A 569 -16.84 -29.45 31.60
N ASN A 570 -18.12 -29.80 31.77
CA ASN A 570 -19.23 -28.87 31.66
C ASN A 570 -19.14 -27.74 32.70
N THR A 571 -18.78 -28.06 33.94
CA THR A 571 -18.57 -27.09 35.03
C THR A 571 -17.48 -26.06 34.68
N PHE A 572 -16.41 -26.48 33.99
CA PHE A 572 -15.38 -25.54 33.54
C PHE A 572 -15.86 -24.63 32.39
N PHE A 573 -16.62 -25.15 31.42
CA PHE A 573 -17.07 -24.36 30.27
C PHE A 573 -18.32 -23.50 30.54
N PHE A 574 -19.14 -23.92 31.50
CA PHE A 574 -20.41 -23.29 31.87
C PHE A 574 -20.45 -23.01 33.38
N PRO A 575 -19.71 -21.98 33.85
CA PRO A 575 -19.64 -21.67 35.27
C PRO A 575 -20.96 -21.12 35.81
N ASN A 576 -21.19 -21.35 37.11
CA ASN A 576 -22.19 -20.68 37.93
C ASN A 576 -21.84 -19.18 38.14
N GLU A 577 -22.68 -18.48 38.90
CA GLU A 577 -22.36 -17.12 39.34
C GLU A 577 -21.07 -17.10 40.17
N PRO A 578 -20.20 -16.07 40.01
CA PRO A 578 -18.90 -16.03 40.69
C PRO A 578 -19.02 -16.11 42.21
N SER A 579 -18.33 -17.07 42.81
CA SER A 579 -18.22 -17.23 44.26
C SER A 579 -17.24 -16.23 44.89
N GLU A 580 -17.29 -16.08 46.22
CA GLU A 580 -16.34 -15.26 46.99
C GLU A 580 -14.90 -15.77 46.83
N SER A 581 -14.72 -17.09 46.71
CA SER A 581 -13.43 -17.74 46.40
C SER A 581 -12.88 -17.42 44.99
N ALA A 582 -13.73 -17.00 44.06
CA ALA A 582 -13.31 -16.65 42.70
C ALA A 582 -12.57 -15.31 42.63
N ALA A 583 -12.78 -14.41 43.61
CA ALA A 583 -12.17 -13.08 43.64
C ALA A 583 -10.64 -13.14 43.83
N GLU A 584 -10.16 -14.03 44.70
CA GLU A 584 -8.72 -14.21 44.93
C GLU A 584 -8.00 -14.74 43.68
N VAL A 585 -8.62 -15.70 42.99
CA VAL A 585 -8.11 -16.23 41.70
C VAL A 585 -8.16 -15.16 40.61
N ALA A 586 -9.22 -14.35 40.56
CA ALA A 586 -9.35 -13.25 39.60
C ALA A 586 -8.25 -12.19 39.80
N ASN A 587 -7.96 -11.80 41.04
CA ASN A 587 -6.87 -10.89 41.37
C ASN A 587 -5.50 -11.46 40.97
N GLY A 588 -5.27 -12.76 41.19
CA GLY A 588 -4.06 -13.45 40.74
C GLY A 588 -3.89 -13.41 39.21
N LEU A 589 -4.97 -13.65 38.46
CA LEU A 589 -4.96 -13.59 36.99
C LEU A 589 -4.67 -12.17 36.48
N VAL A 590 -5.31 -11.15 37.05
CA VAL A 590 -5.06 -9.75 36.66
C VAL A 590 -3.62 -9.33 36.92
N LYS A 591 -3.05 -9.74 38.07
CA LYS A 591 -1.66 -9.46 38.44
C LYS A 591 -0.68 -10.09 37.44
N ASN A 592 -0.88 -11.37 37.10
CA ASN A 592 0.07 -12.13 36.28
C ASN A 592 -0.10 -11.91 34.76
N PHE A 593 -1.29 -11.51 34.31
CA PHE A 593 -1.56 -11.10 32.92
C PHE A 593 -1.62 -9.56 32.78
N HIS A 594 -0.86 -8.82 33.57
CA HIS A 594 -0.96 -7.35 33.64
C HIS A 594 -0.87 -6.67 32.26
N SER A 595 0.04 -7.12 31.39
CA SER A 595 0.22 -6.57 30.04
C SER A 595 -1.02 -6.72 29.15
N LEU A 596 -1.83 -7.77 29.34
CA LEU A 596 -3.09 -7.97 28.64
C LEU A 596 -4.08 -6.86 29.00
N PHE A 597 -4.19 -6.52 30.28
CA PHE A 597 -5.10 -5.47 30.74
C PHE A 597 -4.57 -4.06 30.44
N GLU A 598 -3.25 -3.86 30.52
CA GLU A 598 -2.58 -2.60 30.18
C GLU A 598 -2.79 -2.21 28.71
N LYS A 599 -2.69 -3.18 27.77
CA LYS A 599 -2.99 -3.00 26.34
C LYS A 599 -4.36 -2.35 26.09
N HIS A 600 -5.33 -2.63 26.95
CA HIS A 600 -6.70 -2.11 26.86
C HIS A 600 -6.99 -0.98 27.85
N ASN A 601 -5.98 -0.43 28.54
CA ASN A 601 -6.09 0.59 29.58
C ASN A 601 -7.05 0.20 30.73
N LEU A 602 -7.08 -1.09 31.09
CA LEU A 602 -7.95 -1.63 32.13
C LEU A 602 -7.20 -1.71 33.46
N GLN A 603 -7.88 -1.29 34.54
CA GLN A 603 -7.42 -1.46 35.91
C GLN A 603 -8.51 -2.20 36.68
N LEU A 604 -8.22 -3.45 37.03
CA LEU A 604 -9.15 -4.34 37.71
C LEU A 604 -8.57 -4.73 39.07
N SER A 605 -9.44 -4.79 40.07
CA SER A 605 -9.17 -5.33 41.41
C SER A 605 -10.50 -5.83 41.97
N PHE A 606 -10.50 -7.03 42.53
CA PHE A 606 -11.71 -7.75 42.96
C PHE A 606 -11.75 -7.93 44.47
#